data_AF-A0A7L8D7W9-F1
#
_entry.id   AF-A0A7L8D7W9-F1
#
_cell.length_a   1.000
_cell.length_b   1.000
_cell.length_c   1.000
_cell.angle_alpha   90.00
_cell.angle_beta   90.00
_cell.angle_gamma   90.00
#
_symmetry.space_group_name_H-M   'P 1'
#
loop_
_entity.id
_entity.type
_entity.pdbx_description
1 polymer ?
#
loop_
_entity_poly.entity_id
_entity_poly.type
_entity_poly.pdbx_seq_one_letter_code
_entity_poly.pdbx_strand_id
1 'polypeptide(L)'
;MTARDKDAARRRATRDSGSLSAPKGLRAGLLPRFSSRDRFGRFTEGVARGMGTPWFLFALSVFVAAWITWNTVGPESLRFDSLALGFTALTLILSLQASYAAPLILLAQNRQDDRDRVQIEQDRQRAERNLADTEYLAREVVSLRLAMKDVATKDFIRAELRALLDELDREPHDTTDSERGEGTTR
;
A
#
# COMPACT_ATOMS: atom_id res chain seq x y z
N MET A 1 -5.31 -61.75 -13.25
CA MET A 1 -5.20 -60.51 -12.45
C MET A 1 -3.83 -59.90 -12.73
N THR A 2 -3.74 -59.17 -13.83
CA THR A 2 -2.49 -58.80 -14.52
C THR A 2 -2.05 -57.37 -14.15
N ALA A 3 -0.73 -57.17 -14.06
CA ALA A 3 -0.05 -55.95 -13.59
C ALA A 3 -0.47 -54.64 -14.30
N ARG A 4 -1.16 -54.73 -15.44
CA ARG A 4 -1.66 -53.59 -16.21
C ARG A 4 -2.85 -52.86 -15.58
N ASP A 5 -3.58 -53.54 -14.68
CA ASP A 5 -4.77 -52.96 -14.03
C ASP A 5 -4.42 -52.06 -12.83
N LYS A 6 -3.31 -52.36 -12.15
CA LYS A 6 -2.81 -51.54 -11.02
C LYS A 6 -2.28 -50.17 -11.48
N ASP A 7 -1.73 -50.10 -12.69
CA ASP A 7 -1.21 -48.83 -13.25
C ASP A 7 -2.32 -47.88 -13.69
N ALA A 8 -3.48 -48.41 -14.13
CA ALA A 8 -4.64 -47.59 -14.47
C ALA A 8 -5.29 -46.98 -13.23
N ALA A 9 -5.37 -47.74 -12.13
CA ALA A 9 -5.88 -47.25 -10.85
C ALA A 9 -4.95 -46.20 -10.21
N ARG A 10 -3.64 -46.37 -10.30
CA ARG A 10 -2.65 -45.43 -9.73
C ARG A 10 -2.56 -44.11 -10.50
N ARG A 11 -2.80 -44.12 -11.82
CA ARG A 11 -2.84 -42.90 -12.66
C ARG A 11 -4.10 -42.06 -12.44
N ARG A 12 -5.18 -42.64 -11.90
CA ARG A 12 -6.45 -41.94 -11.65
C ARG A 12 -6.49 -41.22 -10.31
N ALA A 13 -5.68 -41.64 -9.34
CA ALA A 13 -5.62 -41.04 -8.00
C ALA A 13 -4.75 -39.75 -7.93
N THR A 14 -3.91 -39.48 -8.92
CA THR A 14 -3.00 -38.31 -8.93
C THR A 14 -3.49 -37.12 -9.73
N ARG A 15 -4.75 -37.12 -10.20
CA ARG A 15 -5.29 -36.03 -11.06
C ARG A 15 -6.36 -35.17 -10.40
N ASP A 16 -6.63 -35.36 -9.10
CA ASP A 16 -7.76 -34.73 -8.40
C ASP A 16 -7.39 -33.91 -7.14
N SER A 17 -6.11 -33.59 -6.94
CA SER A 17 -5.63 -32.82 -5.77
C SER A 17 -5.17 -31.40 -6.10
N GLY A 18 -5.60 -30.84 -7.23
CA GLY A 18 -4.97 -29.66 -7.82
C GLY A 18 -5.79 -28.37 -7.95
N SER A 19 -7.02 -28.24 -7.42
CA SER A 19 -7.70 -26.93 -7.46
C SER A 19 -8.90 -26.80 -6.51
N LEU A 20 -8.64 -26.71 -5.19
CA LEU A 20 -9.63 -26.24 -4.20
C LEU A 20 -9.23 -24.89 -3.58
N SER A 21 -8.51 -24.06 -4.34
CA SER A 21 -8.12 -22.72 -3.92
C SER A 21 -8.32 -21.72 -5.05
N ALA A 22 -9.57 -21.59 -5.49
CA ALA A 22 -10.04 -20.36 -6.09
C ALA A 22 -11.00 -19.73 -5.08
N PRO A 23 -10.69 -18.57 -4.49
CA PRO A 23 -11.70 -17.87 -3.70
C PRO A 23 -12.89 -17.65 -4.63
N LYS A 24 -14.09 -18.01 -4.16
CA LYS A 24 -15.35 -17.65 -4.80
C LYS A 24 -15.46 -16.12 -4.79
N GLY A 25 -14.79 -15.50 -5.75
CA GLY A 25 -15.00 -14.12 -6.11
C GLY A 25 -16.46 -14.01 -6.52
N LEU A 26 -17.19 -13.19 -5.77
CA LEU A 26 -18.51 -12.71 -6.14
C LEU A 26 -18.51 -12.45 -7.64
N ARG A 27 -19.48 -13.05 -8.34
CA ARG A 27 -19.82 -12.70 -9.72
C ARG A 27 -20.05 -11.19 -9.77
N ALA A 28 -19.01 -10.44 -10.09
CA ALA A 28 -19.10 -9.04 -10.44
C ALA A 28 -19.87 -9.02 -11.75
N GLY A 29 -21.16 -8.71 -11.65
CA GLY A 29 -22.04 -8.61 -12.79
C GLY A 29 -21.40 -7.72 -13.86
N LEU A 30 -21.53 -8.16 -15.11
CA LEU A 30 -21.32 -7.43 -16.35
C LEU A 30 -22.33 -6.26 -16.49
N LEU A 31 -22.53 -5.48 -15.43
CA LEU A 31 -23.22 -4.21 -15.55
C LEU A 31 -22.23 -3.23 -16.18
N PRO A 32 -22.54 -2.65 -17.35
CA PRO A 32 -21.74 -1.56 -17.87
C PRO A 32 -21.77 -0.46 -16.80
N ARG A 33 -20.64 -0.20 -16.16
CA ARG A 33 -20.49 0.97 -15.29
C ARG A 33 -20.68 2.19 -16.17
N PHE A 34 -21.88 2.74 -16.15
CA PHE A 34 -22.25 3.90 -16.95
C PHE A 34 -21.19 5.00 -16.75
N SER A 35 -20.66 5.45 -17.90
CA SER A 35 -19.69 6.52 -18.14
C SER A 35 -20.05 7.89 -17.49
N SER A 36 -21.17 7.98 -16.77
CA SER A 36 -21.58 9.18 -16.04
C SER A 36 -20.67 9.51 -14.85
N ARG A 37 -20.06 8.50 -14.21
CA ARG A 37 -19.18 8.69 -13.03
C ARG A 37 -17.88 9.43 -13.37
N ASP A 38 -17.33 9.23 -14.57
CA ASP A 38 -16.08 9.88 -15.00
C ASP A 38 -16.29 11.34 -15.45
N ARG A 39 -17.44 11.65 -16.08
CA ARG A 39 -17.75 13.04 -16.48
C ARG A 39 -18.06 13.91 -15.26
N PHE A 40 -18.87 13.40 -14.34
CA PHE A 40 -19.17 14.11 -13.10
C PHE A 40 -17.93 14.18 -12.19
N GLY A 41 -17.09 13.14 -12.18
CA GLY A 41 -15.82 13.08 -11.45
C GLY A 41 -14.82 14.14 -11.92
N ARG A 42 -14.59 14.28 -13.24
CA ARG A 42 -13.70 15.33 -13.77
C ARG A 42 -14.25 16.74 -13.56
N PHE A 43 -15.57 16.93 -13.65
CA PHE A 43 -16.21 18.21 -13.34
C PHE A 43 -16.06 18.56 -11.85
N THR A 44 -16.30 17.61 -10.94
CA THR A 44 -16.08 17.82 -9.51
C THR A 44 -14.62 18.02 -9.17
N GLU A 45 -13.67 17.39 -9.86
CA GLU A 45 -12.24 17.62 -9.66
C GLU A 45 -11.80 19.03 -10.06
N GLY A 46 -12.36 19.57 -11.16
CA GLY A 46 -12.16 20.97 -11.57
C GLY A 46 -12.80 21.96 -10.61
N VAL A 47 -14.03 21.69 -10.15
CA VAL A 47 -14.74 22.53 -9.17
C VAL A 47 -14.06 22.48 -7.80
N ALA A 48 -13.58 21.31 -7.36
CA ALA A 48 -12.88 21.15 -6.08
C ALA A 48 -11.53 21.88 -6.07
N ARG A 49 -10.76 21.84 -7.18
CA ARG A 49 -9.56 22.67 -7.33
C ARG A 49 -9.90 24.17 -7.38
N GLY A 50 -11.08 24.53 -7.91
CA GLY A 50 -11.57 25.91 -7.95
C GLY A 50 -11.99 26.47 -6.58
N MET A 51 -12.76 25.71 -5.77
CA MET A 51 -13.31 26.19 -4.49
C MET A 51 -12.24 26.53 -3.43
N GLY A 52 -11.08 25.86 -3.46
CA GLY A 52 -9.99 26.13 -2.52
C GLY A 52 -9.03 27.24 -2.95
N THR A 53 -9.20 27.80 -4.15
CA THR A 53 -8.26 28.77 -4.73
C THR A 53 -8.83 30.20 -4.60
N PRO A 54 -8.03 31.21 -4.22
CA PRO A 54 -8.49 32.61 -4.12
C PRO A 54 -9.08 33.18 -5.42
N TRP A 55 -8.82 32.52 -6.55
CA TRP A 55 -9.39 32.85 -7.86
C TRP A 55 -10.93 32.75 -7.90
N PHE A 56 -11.55 31.81 -7.17
CA PHE A 56 -13.01 31.70 -7.13
C PHE A 56 -13.65 32.95 -6.51
N LEU A 57 -13.11 33.42 -5.39
CA LEU A 57 -13.56 34.64 -4.73
C LEU A 57 -13.37 35.85 -5.65
N PHE A 58 -12.22 35.95 -6.33
CA PHE A 58 -11.97 37.03 -7.28
C PHE A 58 -12.99 37.05 -8.43
N ALA A 59 -13.25 35.91 -9.08
CA ALA A 59 -14.23 35.80 -10.16
C ALA A 59 -15.65 36.16 -9.68
N LEU A 60 -16.03 35.71 -8.48
CA LEU A 60 -17.32 36.05 -7.86
C LEU A 60 -17.42 37.57 -7.57
N SER A 61 -16.37 38.19 -7.05
CA SER A 61 -16.32 39.63 -6.82
C SER A 61 -16.44 40.44 -8.12
N VAL A 62 -15.75 40.00 -9.19
CA VAL A 62 -15.84 40.63 -10.51
C VAL A 62 -17.25 40.50 -11.07
N PHE A 63 -17.89 39.34 -10.92
CA PHE A 63 -19.28 39.13 -11.34
C PHE A 63 -20.26 40.06 -10.62
N VAL A 64 -20.15 40.16 -9.28
CA VAL A 64 -20.99 41.06 -8.48
C VAL A 64 -20.75 42.53 -8.87
N ALA A 65 -19.50 42.93 -9.04
CA ALA A 65 -19.15 44.29 -9.45
C ALA A 65 -19.70 44.63 -10.85
N ALA A 66 -19.57 43.71 -11.80
CA ALA A 66 -20.10 43.87 -13.16
C ALA A 66 -21.64 43.96 -13.15
N TRP A 67 -22.31 43.13 -12.34
CA TRP A 67 -23.77 43.16 -12.18
C TRP A 67 -24.27 44.50 -11.66
N ILE A 68 -23.63 45.00 -10.58
CA ILE A 68 -23.93 46.30 -9.98
C ILE A 68 -23.69 47.41 -11.00
N THR A 69 -22.55 47.39 -11.70
CA THR A 69 -22.18 48.40 -12.71
C THR A 69 -23.19 48.42 -13.86
N TRP A 70 -23.59 47.25 -14.37
CA TRP A 70 -24.55 47.14 -15.46
C TRP A 70 -25.94 47.68 -15.06
N ASN A 71 -26.43 47.31 -13.88
CA ASN A 71 -27.73 47.77 -13.40
C ASN A 71 -27.74 49.24 -12.93
N THR A 72 -26.57 49.82 -12.59
CA THR A 72 -26.46 51.25 -12.23
C THR A 72 -26.32 52.15 -13.46
N VAL A 73 -25.52 51.77 -14.46
CA VAL A 73 -25.24 52.60 -15.65
C VAL A 73 -26.25 52.37 -16.79
N GLY A 74 -26.95 51.23 -16.80
CA GLY A 74 -27.92 50.88 -17.84
C GLY A 74 -29.14 51.82 -17.92
N PRO A 75 -29.80 51.94 -19.09
CA PRO A 75 -31.03 52.72 -19.27
C PRO A 75 -32.16 52.25 -18.35
N GLU A 76 -32.97 53.17 -17.81
CA GLU A 76 -34.02 52.88 -16.82
C GLU A 76 -35.03 51.81 -17.28
N SER A 77 -35.25 51.69 -18.60
CA SER A 77 -36.12 50.69 -19.22
C SER A 77 -35.55 49.26 -19.25
N LEU A 78 -34.25 49.07 -18.98
CA LEU A 78 -33.55 47.78 -18.98
C LEU A 78 -32.97 47.41 -17.61
N ARG A 79 -33.25 48.21 -16.57
CA ARG A 79 -32.82 47.95 -15.19
C ARG A 79 -33.71 46.89 -14.55
N PHE A 80 -33.33 45.63 -14.69
CA PHE A 80 -34.01 44.52 -14.03
C PHE A 80 -33.77 44.50 -12.51
N ASP A 81 -32.64 45.02 -12.03
CA ASP A 81 -32.25 45.01 -10.62
C ASP A 81 -31.86 46.42 -10.14
N SER A 82 -32.86 47.26 -9.86
CA SER A 82 -32.67 48.67 -9.55
C SER A 82 -32.06 48.91 -8.17
N LEU A 83 -31.13 49.89 -8.08
CA LEU A 83 -30.47 50.32 -6.85
C LEU A 83 -31.48 50.71 -5.74
N ALA A 84 -32.63 51.27 -6.11
CA ALA A 84 -33.69 51.68 -5.19
C ALA A 84 -34.32 50.50 -4.40
N LEU A 85 -34.26 49.28 -4.95
CA LEU A 85 -34.75 48.05 -4.32
C LEU A 85 -33.61 47.21 -3.71
N GLY A 86 -32.41 47.77 -3.59
CA GLY A 86 -31.28 47.13 -2.92
C GLY A 86 -30.73 45.88 -3.60
N PHE A 87 -30.82 45.78 -4.94
CA PHE A 87 -30.42 44.59 -5.71
C PHE A 87 -31.14 43.31 -5.26
N THR A 88 -32.48 43.34 -5.23
CA THR A 88 -33.31 42.22 -4.79
C THR A 88 -33.05 40.96 -5.63
N ALA A 89 -32.86 41.09 -6.95
CA ALA A 89 -32.63 39.92 -7.80
C ALA A 89 -31.28 39.26 -7.50
N LEU A 90 -30.21 40.04 -7.35
CA LEU A 90 -28.91 39.54 -6.92
C LEU A 90 -29.01 38.81 -5.57
N THR A 91 -29.72 39.40 -4.61
CA THR A 91 -29.88 38.84 -3.27
C THR A 91 -30.64 37.51 -3.29
N LEU A 92 -31.70 37.41 -4.09
CA LEU A 92 -32.46 36.17 -4.27
C LEU A 92 -31.59 35.07 -4.88
N ILE A 93 -30.80 35.40 -5.90
CA ILE A 93 -29.89 34.46 -6.54
C ILE A 93 -28.79 33.98 -5.57
N LEU A 94 -28.18 34.89 -4.81
CA LEU A 94 -27.14 34.53 -3.83
C LEU A 94 -27.72 33.67 -2.69
N SER A 95 -28.93 33.95 -2.24
CA SER A 95 -29.62 33.15 -1.21
C SER A 95 -29.93 31.74 -1.73
N LEU A 96 -30.38 31.63 -2.98
CA LEU A 96 -30.56 30.35 -3.65
C LEU A 96 -29.22 29.61 -3.83
N GLN A 97 -28.14 30.34 -4.14
CA GLN A 97 -26.81 29.78 -4.32
C GLN A 97 -26.32 29.05 -3.08
N ALA A 98 -26.47 29.69 -1.90
CA ALA A 98 -26.14 29.07 -0.62
C ALA A 98 -26.99 27.82 -0.35
N SER A 99 -28.28 27.87 -0.69
CA SER A 99 -29.22 26.76 -0.43
C SER A 99 -28.90 25.50 -1.25
N TYR A 100 -28.55 25.63 -2.53
CA TYR A 100 -28.20 24.46 -3.36
C TYR A 100 -26.75 23.98 -3.13
N ALA A 101 -25.88 24.83 -2.58
CA ALA A 101 -24.51 24.43 -2.26
C ALA A 101 -24.46 23.35 -1.18
N ALA A 102 -25.30 23.45 -0.14
CA ALA A 102 -25.36 22.49 0.96
C ALA A 102 -25.53 21.02 0.52
N PRO A 103 -26.50 20.64 -0.33
CA PRO A 103 -26.66 19.25 -0.77
C PRO A 103 -25.52 18.77 -1.67
N LEU A 104 -24.92 19.64 -2.48
CA LEU A 104 -23.75 19.28 -3.31
C LEU A 104 -22.50 19.05 -2.45
N ILE A 105 -22.31 19.87 -1.42
CA ILE A 105 -21.23 19.71 -0.44
C ILE A 105 -21.41 18.39 0.32
N LEU A 106 -22.62 18.06 0.77
CA LEU A 106 -22.90 16.78 1.43
C LEU A 106 -22.58 15.57 0.55
N LEU A 107 -22.89 15.63 -0.74
CA LEU A 107 -22.54 14.57 -1.70
C LEU A 107 -21.02 14.47 -1.94
N ALA A 108 -20.31 15.60 -1.93
CA ALA A 108 -18.86 15.63 -2.04
C ALA A 108 -18.18 15.08 -0.78
N GLN A 109 -18.70 15.42 0.40
CA GLN A 109 -18.24 14.97 1.70
C GLN A 109 -18.42 13.46 1.89
N ASN A 110 -19.59 12.91 1.56
CA ASN A 110 -19.81 11.45 1.61
C ASN A 110 -18.75 10.67 0.82
N ARG A 111 -18.29 11.22 -0.32
CA ARG A 111 -17.23 10.61 -1.14
C ARG A 111 -15.81 10.80 -0.59
N GLN A 112 -15.59 11.82 0.23
CA GLN A 112 -14.34 12.01 0.96
C GLN A 112 -14.30 11.04 2.15
N ASP A 113 -15.37 11.00 2.95
CA ASP A 113 -15.51 10.12 4.10
C ASP A 113 -15.37 8.64 3.71
N ASP A 114 -15.95 8.22 2.58
CA ASP A 114 -15.79 6.86 2.05
C ASP A 114 -14.33 6.52 1.72
N ARG A 115 -13.56 7.47 1.16
CA ARG A 115 -12.14 7.28 0.84
C ARG A 115 -11.30 7.27 2.11
N ASP A 116 -11.56 8.18 3.02
CA ASP A 116 -10.86 8.30 4.30
C ASP A 116 -11.06 7.04 5.13
N ARG A 117 -12.29 6.48 5.14
CA ARG A 117 -12.59 5.20 5.78
C ARG A 117 -11.76 4.04 5.21
N VAL A 118 -11.65 3.95 3.88
CA VAL A 118 -10.84 2.90 3.23
C VAL A 118 -9.36 3.08 3.56
N GLN A 119 -8.87 4.32 3.58
CA GLN A 119 -7.48 4.61 3.91
C GLN A 119 -7.16 4.24 5.37
N ILE A 120 -8.04 4.57 6.31
CA ILE A 120 -7.90 4.20 7.73
C ILE A 120 -7.85 2.67 7.91
N GLU A 121 -8.72 1.94 7.22
CA GLU A 121 -8.74 0.47 7.29
C GLU A 121 -7.45 -0.14 6.74
N GLN A 122 -6.93 0.38 5.63
CA GLN A 122 -5.65 -0.06 5.07
C GLN A 122 -4.48 0.24 5.99
N ASP A 123 -4.45 1.43 6.59
CA ASP A 123 -3.39 1.82 7.51
C ASP A 123 -3.42 0.97 8.79
N ARG A 124 -4.61 0.61 9.27
CA ARG A 124 -4.77 -0.35 10.37
C ARG A 124 -4.20 -1.73 10.00
N GLN A 125 -4.56 -2.28 8.85
CA GLN A 125 -4.03 -3.57 8.39
C GLN A 125 -2.51 -3.54 8.19
N ARG A 126 -1.97 -2.42 7.69
CA ARG A 126 -0.52 -2.23 7.57
C ARG A 126 0.15 -2.19 8.93
N ALA A 127 -0.42 -1.49 9.91
CA ALA A 127 0.10 -1.43 11.27
C ALA A 127 0.11 -2.82 11.94
N GLU A 128 -0.96 -3.61 11.78
CA GLU A 128 -1.03 -4.99 12.28
C GLU A 128 0.04 -5.89 11.64
N ARG A 129 0.27 -5.77 10.31
CA ARG A 129 1.35 -6.49 9.62
C ARG A 129 2.74 -6.06 10.08
N ASN A 130 2.98 -4.75 10.23
CA ASN A 130 4.26 -4.23 10.70
C ASN A 130 4.58 -4.70 12.12
N LEU A 131 3.57 -4.80 12.99
CA LEU A 131 3.72 -5.34 14.34
C LEU A 131 4.13 -6.82 14.26
N ALA A 132 3.43 -7.61 13.45
CA ALA A 132 3.75 -9.03 13.26
C ALA A 132 5.16 -9.24 12.67
N ASP A 133 5.56 -8.44 11.69
CA ASP A 133 6.91 -8.49 11.10
C ASP A 133 7.98 -8.11 12.14
N THR A 134 7.70 -7.13 12.98
CA THR A 134 8.61 -6.73 14.07
C THR A 134 8.74 -7.84 15.12
N GLU A 135 7.63 -8.49 15.50
CA GLU A 135 7.66 -9.66 16.40
C GLU A 135 8.42 -10.83 15.79
N TYR A 136 8.25 -11.08 14.49
CA TYR A 136 8.98 -12.11 13.76
C TYR A 136 10.48 -11.83 13.78
N LEU A 137 10.90 -10.63 13.38
CA LEU A 137 12.30 -10.22 13.40
C LEU A 137 12.89 -10.28 14.81
N ALA A 138 12.14 -9.90 15.85
CA ALA A 138 12.60 -9.99 17.23
C ALA A 138 12.86 -11.45 17.64
N ARG A 139 11.99 -12.39 17.27
CA ARG A 139 12.19 -13.84 17.52
C ARG A 139 13.39 -14.39 16.76
N GLU A 140 13.53 -14.04 15.48
CA GLU A 140 14.67 -14.44 14.66
C GLU A 140 16.00 -13.94 15.25
N VAL A 141 16.07 -12.66 15.66
CA VAL A 141 17.26 -12.09 16.31
C VAL A 141 17.59 -12.79 17.63
N VAL A 142 16.60 -13.14 18.44
CA VAL A 142 16.82 -13.91 19.68
C VAL A 142 17.38 -15.30 19.37
N SER A 143 16.83 -15.99 18.36
CA SER A 143 17.31 -17.31 17.96
C SER A 143 18.76 -17.25 17.43
N LEU A 144 19.07 -16.25 16.61
CA LEU A 144 20.42 -16.01 16.10
C LEU A 144 21.41 -15.72 17.23
N ARG A 145 21.00 -14.90 18.22
CA ARG A 145 21.84 -14.59 19.39
C ARG A 145 22.15 -15.82 20.22
N LEU A 146 21.18 -16.73 20.40
CA LEU A 146 21.40 -17.99 21.12
C LEU A 146 22.38 -18.89 20.35
N ALA A 147 22.19 -19.06 19.05
CA ALA A 147 23.11 -19.83 18.21
C ALA A 147 24.55 -19.26 18.23
N MET A 148 24.69 -17.93 18.16
CA MET A 148 26.00 -17.26 18.27
C MET A 148 26.65 -17.46 19.65
N LYS A 149 25.85 -17.46 20.73
CA LYS A 149 26.35 -17.66 22.09
C LYS A 149 27.00 -19.04 22.24
N ASP A 150 26.43 -20.07 21.65
CA ASP A 150 26.96 -21.43 21.73
C ASP A 150 28.32 -21.54 21.04
N VAL A 151 28.50 -20.94 19.85
CA VAL A 151 29.77 -20.94 19.10
C VAL A 151 30.83 -20.04 19.75
N ALA A 152 30.45 -18.96 20.42
CA ALA A 152 31.38 -18.01 21.03
C ALA A 152 31.81 -18.39 22.46
N THR A 153 31.39 -19.54 22.98
CA THR A 153 31.75 -19.93 24.35
C THR A 153 33.27 -20.12 24.43
N LYS A 154 33.91 -19.49 25.43
CA LYS A 154 35.37 -19.52 25.64
C LYS A 154 35.94 -20.94 25.59
N ASP A 155 35.20 -21.92 26.08
CA ASP A 155 35.63 -23.31 26.10
C ASP A 155 35.61 -23.97 24.72
N PHE A 156 34.69 -23.58 23.83
CA PHE A 156 34.71 -24.02 22.42
C PHE A 156 35.89 -23.41 21.67
N ILE A 157 36.09 -22.09 21.78
CA ILE A 157 37.23 -21.40 21.16
C ILE A 157 38.56 -21.97 21.69
N ARG A 158 38.63 -22.25 23.00
CA ARG A 158 39.81 -22.86 23.62
C ARG A 158 40.03 -24.30 23.16
N ALA A 159 38.96 -25.08 23.00
CA ALA A 159 39.04 -26.44 22.49
C ALA A 159 39.57 -26.43 21.05
N GLU A 160 39.06 -25.55 20.20
CA GLU A 160 39.45 -25.49 18.80
C GLU A 160 40.84 -24.89 18.59
N LEU A 161 41.21 -23.88 19.38
CA LEU A 161 42.58 -23.37 19.39
C LEU A 161 43.58 -24.45 19.82
N ARG A 162 43.22 -25.30 20.79
CA ARG A 162 44.05 -26.44 21.20
C ARG A 162 44.12 -27.53 20.14
N ALA A 163 43.01 -27.84 19.47
CA ALA A 163 42.99 -28.82 18.38
C ALA A 163 43.90 -28.37 17.24
N LEU A 164 43.79 -27.11 16.81
CA LEU A 164 44.66 -26.54 15.78
C LEU A 164 46.13 -26.45 16.20
N LEU A 165 46.42 -26.17 17.48
CA LEU A 165 47.78 -26.21 18.03
C LEU A 165 48.36 -27.63 18.03
N ASP A 166 47.59 -28.63 18.45
CA ASP A 166 48.01 -30.03 18.52
C ASP A 166 48.22 -30.63 17.11
N GLU A 167 47.44 -30.19 16.13
CA GLU A 167 47.62 -30.51 14.70
C GLU A 167 48.92 -29.91 14.15
N LEU A 168 49.22 -28.64 14.47
CA LEU A 168 50.46 -27.99 14.03
C LEU A 168 51.71 -28.58 14.71
N ASP A 169 51.62 -29.03 15.96
CA ASP A 169 52.70 -29.75 16.65
C ASP A 169 52.88 -31.19 16.09
N ARG A 170 51.86 -31.76 15.43
CA ARG A 170 51.90 -33.12 14.86
C ARG A 170 52.58 -33.20 13.50
N GLU A 171 52.82 -32.08 12.82
CA GLU A 171 53.31 -32.05 11.44
C GLU A 171 54.46 -31.02 11.30
N PRO A 172 55.77 -31.39 11.14
CA PRO A 172 56.37 -32.71 10.87
C PRO A 172 57.61 -33.07 11.74
N HIS A 173 57.66 -34.32 12.23
CA HIS A 173 58.94 -34.98 12.59
C HIS A 173 59.21 -36.27 11.81
N ASP A 174 58.44 -36.56 10.76
CA ASP A 174 58.50 -37.82 10.01
C ASP A 174 59.30 -37.74 8.69
N THR A 175 60.54 -37.21 8.74
CA THR A 175 61.44 -37.23 7.56
C THR A 175 62.88 -37.73 7.79
N THR A 176 63.26 -38.29 8.95
CA THR A 176 64.72 -38.57 9.16
C THR A 176 65.14 -39.99 9.57
N ASP A 177 64.26 -40.95 9.88
CA ASP A 177 64.73 -42.24 10.44
C ASP A 177 64.42 -43.50 9.61
N SER A 178 64.49 -43.41 8.28
CA SER A 178 64.44 -44.60 7.39
C SER A 178 65.76 -45.00 6.71
N GLU A 179 66.92 -44.39 7.03
CA GLU A 179 68.18 -44.67 6.31
C GLU A 179 69.36 -45.25 7.11
N ARG A 180 69.15 -45.87 8.28
CA ARG A 180 70.29 -46.55 8.96
C ARG A 180 69.95 -47.92 9.54
N GLY A 181 70.22 -48.96 8.76
CA GLY A 181 70.38 -50.29 9.35
C GLY A 181 70.27 -51.50 8.44
N GLU A 182 70.19 -51.37 7.11
CA GLU A 182 70.25 -52.54 6.22
C GLU A 182 71.59 -52.57 5.48
N GLY A 183 72.57 -53.30 6.02
CA GLY A 183 73.83 -53.52 5.32
C GLY A 183 74.93 -54.07 6.21
N THR A 184 75.18 -55.38 6.10
CA THR A 184 76.49 -56.10 6.19
C THR A 184 76.21 -57.53 6.68
N THR A 185 75.87 -58.49 5.81
CA THR A 185 76.81 -59.46 5.19
C THR A 185 77.99 -59.88 6.09
N ARG A 186 77.92 -61.06 6.70
CA ARG A 186 78.71 -62.27 6.34
C ARG A 186 78.69 -63.30 7.47
#